data_AF-A0A352FQQ8-F1
#
_entry.id   AF-A0A352FQQ8-F1
#
_cell.length_a   1.000
_cell.length_b   1.000
_cell.length_c   1.000
_cell.angle_alpha   90.00
_cell.angle_beta   90.00
_cell.angle_gamma   90.00
#
_symmetry.space_group_name_H-M   'P 1'
#
loop_
_entity.id
_entity.type
_entity.pdbx_description
1 polymer ?
#
loop_
_entity_poly.entity_id
_entity_poly.type
_entity_poly.pdbx_seq_one_letter_code
_entity_poly.pdbx_strand_id
1 'polypeptide(L)'
;MATTISRRRLASFLFIIAAGFALNSFAQKPRVPPGGHLAIVADERLGALRSSPDPAARLIRRLGRGRFVSIRGSSRTRDGLTFYQVAINRRTSGWLQSEAVISSWRAGDDERLTRLLDGADEFDRVARARIFLEAFPRSPIRMKVLLIYGDAAEEAAAKLTREAERRFERRELPAGGAPEFSYYLNYSGLDRYNRQGVVFTFDRTRKQFHYEGWAWREILRKYPNSPEVAAARTRLDSLSKNTLK
;
A
#
# COMPACT_ATOMS: atom_id res chain seq x y z
N MET A 1 21.09 -57.74 32.57
CA MET A 1 21.65 -57.57 31.20
C MET A 1 20.60 -56.86 30.36
N ALA A 2 20.93 -55.65 29.92
CA ALA A 2 19.97 -54.66 29.45
C ALA A 2 19.64 -54.77 27.96
N THR A 3 18.37 -54.49 27.68
CA THR A 3 17.63 -54.50 26.42
C THR A 3 18.06 -53.39 25.45
N THR A 4 18.23 -53.72 24.16
CA THR A 4 18.53 -52.77 23.08
C THR A 4 17.24 -52.43 22.34
N ILE A 5 16.73 -51.21 22.51
CA ILE A 5 15.52 -50.72 21.81
C ILE A 5 15.92 -49.85 20.61
N SER A 6 15.36 -50.23 19.46
CA SER A 6 15.45 -49.63 18.13
C SER A 6 15.20 -48.12 18.09
N ARG A 7 16.20 -47.35 17.62
CA ARG A 7 16.11 -45.94 17.25
C ARG A 7 16.07 -45.77 15.73
N ARG A 8 14.96 -46.08 15.08
CA ARG A 8 14.67 -45.61 13.71
C ARG A 8 13.17 -45.44 13.53
N ARG A 9 12.67 -44.20 13.67
CA ARG A 9 11.42 -43.62 13.11
C ARG A 9 11.02 -42.39 13.91
N LEU A 10 11.71 -41.27 13.72
CA LEU A 10 11.29 -39.95 14.27
C LEU A 10 12.07 -38.82 13.59
N ALA A 11 12.11 -38.80 12.25
CA ALA A 11 12.82 -37.77 11.50
C ALA A 11 12.08 -37.34 10.22
N SER A 12 10.74 -37.38 10.22
CA SER A 12 9.97 -37.08 9.00
C SER A 12 8.74 -36.18 9.21
N PHE A 13 8.58 -35.55 10.38
CA PHE A 13 7.41 -34.70 10.68
C PHE A 13 7.76 -33.26 11.10
N LEU A 14 8.92 -32.76 10.65
CA LEU A 14 9.39 -31.41 10.99
C LEU A 14 9.89 -30.63 9.77
N PHE A 15 9.31 -30.88 8.60
CA PHE A 15 9.71 -30.23 7.35
C PHE A 15 8.57 -29.57 6.55
N ILE A 16 7.40 -29.34 7.17
CA ILE A 16 6.24 -28.71 6.50
C ILE A 16 5.59 -27.64 7.38
N ILE A 17 6.34 -26.78 8.07
CA ILE A 17 5.81 -25.49 8.59
C ILE A 17 6.91 -24.40 8.54
N ALA A 18 7.67 -24.34 7.44
CA ALA A 18 8.67 -23.29 7.23
C ALA A 18 8.59 -22.66 5.83
N ALA A 19 7.46 -22.84 5.12
CA ALA A 19 7.23 -22.35 3.77
C ALA A 19 6.15 -21.24 3.71
N GLY A 20 6.03 -20.41 4.76
CA GLY A 20 4.94 -19.44 4.91
C GLY A 20 5.32 -17.96 4.90
N PHE A 21 6.60 -17.58 4.79
CA PHE A 21 7.02 -16.17 4.94
C PHE A 21 8.00 -15.66 3.87
N ALA A 22 7.94 -16.21 2.66
CA ALA A 22 8.70 -15.69 1.52
C ALA A 22 7.78 -15.00 0.51
N LEU A 23 7.14 -13.89 0.91
CA LEU A 23 6.52 -12.97 -0.06
C LEU A 23 7.04 -11.56 0.20
N ASN A 24 7.63 -10.99 -0.86
CA ASN A 24 8.10 -9.62 -1.06
C ASN A 24 9.55 -9.27 -0.67
N SER A 25 10.53 -10.01 -1.21
CA SER A 25 11.96 -9.69 -1.14
C SER A 25 12.51 -8.80 -2.28
N PHE A 26 11.68 -8.02 -2.99
CA PHE A 26 12.18 -7.05 -3.99
C PHE A 26 11.63 -5.62 -3.84
N ALA A 27 11.11 -5.26 -2.66
CA ALA A 27 10.96 -3.85 -2.31
C ALA A 27 12.28 -3.38 -1.70
N GLN A 28 13.07 -2.59 -2.43
CA GLN A 28 14.19 -1.86 -1.82
C GLN A 28 13.66 -1.15 -0.57
N LYS A 29 14.19 -1.48 0.61
CA LYS A 29 13.76 -0.84 1.86
C LYS A 29 13.79 0.68 1.66
N PRO A 30 12.68 1.39 1.94
CA PRO A 30 12.62 2.81 1.66
C PRO A 30 13.76 3.52 2.37
N ARG A 31 14.54 4.31 1.63
CA ARG A 31 15.72 4.99 2.16
C ARG A 31 15.27 6.06 3.14
N VAL A 32 15.50 5.81 4.43
CA VAL A 32 15.21 6.78 5.50
C VAL A 32 16.25 7.90 5.45
N PRO A 33 15.84 9.17 5.38
CA PRO A 33 16.74 10.31 5.37
C PRO A 33 17.46 10.46 6.73
N PRO A 34 18.68 11.02 6.74
CA PRO A 34 19.45 11.16 7.98
C PRO A 34 18.93 12.29 8.88
N GLY A 35 18.81 11.98 10.18
CA GLY A 35 18.51 12.93 11.26
C GLY A 35 17.09 13.50 11.25
N GLY A 36 16.83 14.47 12.12
CA GLY A 36 15.59 15.25 12.18
C GLY A 36 14.32 14.44 12.48
N HIS A 37 13.17 15.09 12.32
CA HIS A 37 11.87 14.45 12.50
C HIS A 37 11.38 13.84 11.20
N LEU A 38 11.16 12.53 11.20
CA LEU A 38 10.73 11.80 10.01
C LEU A 38 9.31 12.22 9.61
N ALA A 39 9.11 12.45 8.30
CA ALA A 39 7.84 12.72 7.68
C ALA A 39 7.76 12.02 6.31
N ILE A 40 6.55 11.87 5.79
CA ILE A 40 6.26 11.22 4.51
C ILE A 40 5.49 12.21 3.63
N VAL A 41 5.86 12.31 2.36
CA VAL A 41 5.08 13.08 1.38
C VAL A 41 3.74 12.38 1.13
N ALA A 42 2.63 13.05 1.46
CA ALA A 42 1.26 12.56 1.25
C ALA A 42 0.57 13.21 0.05
N ASP A 43 0.89 14.48 -0.22
CA ASP A 43 0.34 15.21 -1.36
C ASP A 43 1.45 15.63 -2.32
N GLU A 44 1.49 14.99 -3.47
CA GLU A 44 2.47 15.26 -4.53
C GLU A 44 2.24 16.58 -5.25
N ARG A 45 1.02 17.13 -5.21
CA ARG A 45 0.70 18.44 -5.83
C ARG A 45 1.45 19.57 -5.14
N LEU A 46 1.64 19.43 -3.83
CA LEU A 46 2.41 20.34 -2.98
C LEU A 46 3.85 19.83 -2.73
N GLY A 47 4.20 18.67 -3.30
CA GLY A 47 5.48 17.97 -3.18
C GLY A 47 6.68 18.65 -3.86
N ALA A 48 6.70 19.97 -3.99
CA ALA A 48 7.75 20.72 -4.67
C ALA A 48 8.84 21.16 -3.68
N LEU A 49 10.02 20.53 -3.76
CA LEU A 49 11.21 20.94 -3.00
C LEU A 49 11.85 22.18 -3.64
N ARG A 50 12.00 23.27 -2.89
CA ARG A 50 12.48 24.57 -3.36
C ARG A 50 13.72 25.07 -2.64
N SER A 51 14.41 26.05 -3.22
CA SER A 51 15.62 26.65 -2.64
C SER A 51 15.37 27.56 -1.43
N SER A 52 14.19 28.18 -1.36
CA SER A 52 13.76 29.07 -0.26
C SER A 52 12.29 28.79 0.09
N PRO A 53 11.79 29.23 1.27
CA PRO A 53 10.42 29.00 1.72
C PRO A 53 9.43 29.92 1.01
N ASP A 54 9.31 29.79 -0.31
CA ASP A 54 8.48 30.63 -1.16
C ASP A 54 7.92 29.78 -2.33
N PRO A 55 6.60 29.80 -2.62
CA PRO A 55 6.02 29.08 -3.76
C PRO A 55 6.60 29.47 -5.14
N ALA A 56 7.18 30.66 -5.28
CA ALA A 56 7.82 31.13 -6.51
C ALA A 56 9.31 30.78 -6.58
N ALA A 57 9.92 30.32 -5.48
CA ALA A 57 11.35 29.99 -5.42
C ALA A 57 11.74 28.88 -6.40
N ARG A 58 13.03 28.86 -6.79
CA ARG A 58 13.58 27.86 -7.70
C ARG A 58 13.24 26.43 -7.24
N LEU A 59 12.60 25.67 -8.12
CA LEU A 59 12.32 24.26 -7.92
C LEU A 59 13.62 23.45 -7.99
N ILE A 60 13.95 22.76 -6.91
CA ILE A 60 15.06 21.80 -6.83
C ILE A 60 14.60 20.45 -7.37
N ARG A 61 13.45 19.96 -6.87
CA ARG A 61 12.94 18.62 -7.21
C ARG A 61 11.46 18.46 -6.88
N ARG A 62 10.72 17.68 -7.68
CA ARG A 62 9.39 17.17 -7.30
C ARG A 62 9.50 15.84 -6.56
N LEU A 63 8.77 15.72 -5.46
CA LEU A 63 8.71 14.55 -4.61
C LEU A 63 7.37 13.87 -4.79
N GLY A 64 7.43 12.58 -5.17
CA GLY A 64 6.26 11.74 -5.24
C GLY A 64 5.77 11.34 -3.85
N ARG A 65 4.50 10.96 -3.78
CA ARG A 65 3.87 10.40 -2.59
C ARG A 65 4.65 9.17 -2.05
N GLY A 66 4.66 9.00 -0.73
CA GLY A 66 5.35 7.91 -0.03
C GLY A 66 6.84 8.17 0.18
N ARG A 67 7.38 9.29 -0.31
CA ARG A 67 8.79 9.66 -0.09
C ARG A 67 9.01 10.08 1.36
N PHE A 68 9.96 9.44 2.03
CA PHE A 68 10.44 9.89 3.33
C PHE A 68 11.30 11.17 3.21
N VAL A 69 11.06 12.10 4.13
CA VAL A 69 11.84 13.33 4.31
C VAL A 69 12.12 13.54 5.80
N SER A 70 13.20 14.24 6.11
CA SER A 70 13.58 14.63 7.47
C SER A 70 13.32 16.12 7.63
N ILE A 71 12.39 16.50 8.51
CA ILE A 71 12.11 17.90 8.84
C ILE A 71 13.19 18.39 9.83
N ARG A 72 13.78 19.54 9.52
CA ARG A 72 14.87 20.17 10.28
C ARG A 72 14.58 21.57 10.79
N GLY A 73 13.58 22.22 10.21
CA GLY A 73 13.17 23.56 10.60
C GLY A 73 11.89 23.96 9.91
N SER A 74 11.33 25.09 10.32
CA SER A 74 10.12 25.67 9.73
C SER A 74 10.31 27.16 9.47
N SER A 75 9.59 27.67 8.49
CA SER A 75 9.48 29.09 8.19
C SER A 75 8.06 29.39 7.74
N ARG A 76 7.50 30.50 8.19
CA ARG A 76 6.18 30.96 7.78
C ARG A 76 6.32 32.20 6.92
N THR A 77 5.70 32.17 5.75
CA THR A 77 5.64 33.30 4.83
C THR A 77 4.64 34.36 5.31
N ARG A 78 4.72 35.55 4.72
CA ARG A 78 3.76 36.64 4.98
C ARG A 78 2.33 36.26 4.60
N ASP A 79 2.18 35.44 3.56
CA ASP A 79 0.89 34.92 3.09
C ASP A 79 0.34 33.77 3.96
N GLY A 80 0.99 33.48 5.10
CA GLY A 80 0.55 32.48 6.07
C GLY A 80 0.95 31.05 5.73
N LEU A 81 1.55 30.77 4.57
CA LEU A 81 2.04 29.45 4.18
C LEU A 81 3.20 29.02 5.06
N THR A 82 3.16 27.79 5.55
CA THR A 82 4.24 27.19 6.33
C THR A 82 5.08 26.28 5.44
N PHE A 83 6.39 26.52 5.44
CA PHE A 83 7.37 25.68 4.78
C PHE A 83 8.22 24.97 5.83
N TYR A 84 8.57 23.72 5.55
CA TYR A 84 9.58 22.98 6.28
C TYR A 84 10.87 22.92 5.51
N GLN A 85 11.98 23.20 6.21
CA GLN A 85 13.30 22.83 5.71
C GLN A 85 13.44 21.32 5.87
N VAL A 86 13.57 20.61 4.75
CA VAL A 86 13.61 19.16 4.70
C VAL A 86 14.89 18.65 4.07
N ALA A 87 15.39 17.52 4.57
CA ALA A 87 16.45 16.73 3.95
C ALA A 87 15.87 15.43 3.38
N ILE A 88 16.18 15.13 2.13
CA ILE A 88 15.80 13.86 1.45
C ILE A 88 16.94 12.84 1.58
N ASN A 89 18.18 13.32 1.53
CA ASN A 89 19.39 12.55 1.73
C ASN A 89 20.51 13.51 2.16
N ARG A 90 21.74 12.99 2.33
CA ARG A 90 22.90 13.81 2.76
C ARG A 90 23.26 14.97 1.81
N ARG A 91 22.94 14.86 0.52
CA ARG A 91 23.29 15.81 -0.55
C ARG A 91 22.10 16.64 -1.04
N THR A 92 20.87 16.35 -0.60
CA THR A 92 19.68 17.01 -1.12
C THR A 92 18.78 17.46 0.01
N SER A 93 18.66 18.76 0.16
CA SER A 93 17.76 19.46 1.09
C SER A 93 17.12 20.66 0.40
N GLY A 94 16.09 21.22 1.02
CA GLY A 94 15.38 22.40 0.53
C GLY A 94 14.15 22.67 1.37
N TRP A 95 13.25 23.49 0.84
CA TRP A 95 12.01 23.89 1.49
C TRP A 95 10.81 23.22 0.82
N LEU A 96 9.88 22.73 1.63
CA LEU A 96 8.69 22.02 1.18
C LEU A 96 7.48 22.55 1.94
N GLN A 97 6.33 22.72 1.29
CA GLN A 97 5.11 23.14 1.99
C GLN A 97 4.71 22.10 3.04
N SER A 98 4.29 22.58 4.21
CA SER A 98 3.99 21.74 5.38
C SER A 98 2.85 20.76 5.14
N GLU A 99 1.93 21.14 4.25
CA GLU A 99 0.73 20.42 3.83
C GLU A 99 1.07 19.25 2.90
N ALA A 100 2.22 19.27 2.24
CA ALA A 100 2.68 18.19 1.36
C ALA A 100 3.07 16.93 2.15
N VAL A 101 3.40 17.09 3.44
CA VAL A 101 3.94 16.02 4.28
C VAL A 101 3.06 15.72 5.46
N ILE A 102 3.13 14.48 5.92
CA ILE A 102 2.52 13.99 7.16
C ILE A 102 3.57 13.36 8.06
N SER A 103 3.29 13.30 9.35
CA SER A 103 4.11 12.58 10.31
C SER A 103 3.31 12.13 11.52
N SER A 104 3.68 10.99 12.09
CA SER A 104 3.00 10.38 13.24
C SER A 104 3.10 11.16 14.55
N TRP A 105 4.08 12.06 14.66
CA TRP A 105 4.28 12.89 15.85
C TRP A 105 3.54 14.24 15.78
N ARG A 106 2.95 14.59 14.64
CA ARG A 106 2.12 15.80 14.48
C ARG A 106 0.67 15.43 14.71
N ALA A 107 0.06 16.04 15.72
CA ALA A 107 -1.37 15.93 15.95
C ALA A 107 -2.13 16.46 14.72
N GLY A 108 -3.22 15.78 14.34
CA GLY A 108 -4.04 16.20 13.20
C GLY A 108 -3.59 15.65 11.84
N ASP A 109 -2.41 15.05 11.74
CA ASP A 109 -1.87 14.58 10.46
C ASP A 109 -2.59 13.32 9.95
N ASP A 110 -3.12 12.47 10.84
CA ASP A 110 -3.96 11.32 10.49
C ASP A 110 -5.34 11.76 9.99
N GLU A 111 -6.01 12.72 10.64
CA GLU A 111 -7.25 13.28 10.09
C GLU A 111 -7.00 14.03 8.77
N ARG A 112 -5.86 14.73 8.63
CA ARG A 112 -5.51 15.39 7.37
C ARG A 112 -5.33 14.39 6.24
N LEU A 113 -4.61 13.29 6.46
CA LEU A 113 -4.46 12.25 5.44
C LEU A 113 -5.79 11.57 5.12
N THR A 114 -6.68 11.42 6.11
CA THR A 114 -8.02 10.88 5.87
C THR A 114 -8.85 11.80 4.97
N ARG A 115 -8.80 13.12 5.16
CA ARG A 115 -9.46 14.08 4.25
C ARG A 115 -8.92 14.01 2.82
N LEU A 116 -7.62 13.78 2.67
CA LEU A 116 -7.00 13.54 1.36
C LEU A 116 -7.46 12.21 0.74
N LEU A 117 -7.81 11.21 1.55
CA LEU A 117 -8.35 9.93 1.06
C LEU A 117 -9.76 10.07 0.52
N ASP A 118 -10.61 10.83 1.21
CA ASP A 118 -12.02 11.00 0.84
C ASP A 118 -12.19 11.61 -0.57
N GLY A 119 -11.27 12.50 -0.97
CA GLY A 119 -11.24 13.09 -2.31
C GLY A 119 -10.25 12.44 -3.29
N ALA A 120 -9.73 11.24 -2.99
CA ALA A 120 -8.79 10.55 -3.87
C ALA A 120 -9.49 9.56 -4.80
N ASP A 121 -9.04 9.54 -6.04
CA ASP A 121 -9.52 8.61 -7.07
C ASP A 121 -8.64 7.37 -7.14
N GLU A 122 -9.29 6.23 -7.37
CA GLU A 122 -8.68 4.99 -7.86
C GLU A 122 -7.36 4.61 -7.13
N PHE A 123 -6.22 4.72 -7.82
CA PHE A 123 -4.92 4.34 -7.30
C PHE A 123 -4.44 5.26 -6.17
N ASP A 124 -4.79 6.54 -6.22
CA ASP A 124 -4.37 7.49 -5.18
C ASP A 124 -5.01 7.15 -3.85
N ARG A 125 -6.24 6.64 -3.86
CA ARG A 125 -6.93 6.16 -2.67
C ARG A 125 -6.17 4.98 -2.04
N VAL A 126 -5.81 3.96 -2.83
CA VAL A 126 -5.03 2.80 -2.37
C VAL A 126 -3.67 3.24 -1.80
N ALA A 127 -2.93 4.07 -2.54
CA ALA A 127 -1.58 4.46 -2.15
C ALA A 127 -1.55 5.40 -0.94
N ARG A 128 -2.50 6.33 -0.81
CA ARG A 128 -2.64 7.17 0.39
C ARG A 128 -3.05 6.34 1.60
N ALA A 129 -3.93 5.35 1.41
CA ALA A 129 -4.39 4.50 2.50
C ALA A 129 -3.24 3.62 2.98
N ARG A 130 -2.42 3.12 2.05
CA ARG A 130 -1.19 2.41 2.40
C ARG A 130 -0.25 3.27 3.27
N ILE A 131 -0.01 4.51 2.87
CA ILE A 131 0.81 5.45 3.65
C ILE A 131 0.23 5.68 5.04
N PHE A 132 -1.09 5.85 5.16
CA PHE A 132 -1.74 5.98 6.45
C PHE A 132 -1.47 4.76 7.33
N LEU A 133 -1.68 3.56 6.79
CA LEU A 133 -1.53 2.30 7.52
C LEU A 133 -0.09 2.06 7.99
N GLU A 134 0.90 2.60 7.30
CA GLU A 134 2.30 2.57 7.71
C GLU A 134 2.66 3.67 8.71
N ALA A 135 2.18 4.89 8.48
CA ALA A 135 2.53 6.07 9.27
C ALA A 135 1.81 6.09 10.63
N PHE A 136 0.55 5.66 10.70
CA PHE A 136 -0.30 5.80 11.88
C PHE A 136 -0.83 4.45 12.39
N PRO A 137 0.04 3.56 12.88
CA PRO A 137 -0.38 2.23 13.36
C PRO A 137 -1.29 2.29 14.59
N ARG A 138 -1.28 3.39 15.35
CA ARG A 138 -2.04 3.58 16.59
C ARG A 138 -3.20 4.58 16.45
N SER A 139 -3.46 5.11 15.25
CA SER A 139 -4.59 6.05 15.07
C SER A 139 -5.92 5.31 15.30
N PRO A 140 -6.88 5.92 16.02
CA PRO A 140 -8.21 5.34 16.21
C PRO A 140 -8.98 5.21 14.88
N ILE A 141 -8.60 5.97 13.84
CA ILE A 141 -9.24 5.97 12.52
C ILE A 141 -8.71 4.83 11.63
N ARG A 142 -7.72 4.06 12.11
CA ARG A 142 -7.08 2.98 11.35
C ARG A 142 -8.07 1.95 10.80
N MET A 143 -9.10 1.56 11.56
CA MET A 143 -10.10 0.58 11.12
C MET A 143 -10.88 1.08 9.91
N LYS A 144 -11.30 2.36 9.94
CA LYS A 144 -11.92 3.03 8.79
C LYS A 144 -11.00 3.03 7.58
N VAL A 145 -9.71 3.32 7.76
CA VAL A 145 -8.74 3.33 6.64
C VAL A 145 -8.45 1.94 6.09
N LEU A 146 -8.41 0.89 6.92
CA LEU A 146 -8.33 -0.50 6.45
C LEU A 146 -9.52 -0.85 5.56
N LEU A 147 -10.73 -0.41 5.95
CA LEU A 147 -11.92 -0.64 5.16
C LEU A 147 -11.84 0.09 3.81
N ILE A 148 -11.46 1.37 3.81
CA ILE A 148 -11.23 2.17 2.59
C ILE A 148 -10.19 1.50 1.69
N TYR A 149 -9.07 1.02 2.25
CA TYR A 149 -8.03 0.35 1.49
C TYR A 149 -8.54 -0.93 0.81
N GLY A 150 -9.30 -1.75 1.53
CA GLY A 150 -9.87 -2.98 0.99
C GLY A 150 -10.91 -2.72 -0.10
N ASP A 151 -11.83 -1.79 0.13
CA ASP A 151 -12.87 -1.44 -0.85
C ASP A 151 -12.25 -0.82 -2.11
N ALA A 152 -11.24 0.05 -1.97
CA ALA A 152 -10.51 0.62 -3.10
C ALA A 152 -9.70 -0.44 -3.88
N ALA A 153 -9.16 -1.44 -3.20
CA ALA A 153 -8.46 -2.55 -3.84
C ALA A 153 -9.41 -3.43 -4.65
N GLU A 154 -10.60 -3.75 -4.13
CA GLU A 154 -11.59 -4.54 -4.87
C GLU A 154 -12.15 -3.75 -6.08
N GLU A 155 -12.41 -2.46 -5.92
CA GLU A 155 -12.81 -1.57 -7.03
C GLU A 155 -11.73 -1.55 -8.13
N ALA A 156 -10.45 -1.48 -7.74
CA ALA A 156 -9.34 -1.57 -8.68
C ALA A 156 -9.29 -2.92 -9.40
N ALA A 157 -9.58 -4.03 -8.72
CA ALA A 157 -9.64 -5.37 -9.32
C ALA A 157 -10.66 -5.43 -10.48
N ALA A 158 -11.86 -4.87 -10.30
CA ALA A 158 -12.88 -4.79 -11.34
C ALA A 158 -12.45 -3.93 -12.53
N LYS A 159 -11.70 -2.84 -12.30
CA LYS A 159 -11.17 -2.01 -13.38
C LYS A 159 -10.02 -2.70 -14.13
N LEU A 160 -9.06 -3.25 -13.42
CA LEU A 160 -7.91 -3.97 -14.00
C LEU A 160 -8.37 -5.17 -14.82
N THR A 161 -9.47 -5.82 -14.42
CA THR A 161 -10.11 -6.89 -15.21
C THR A 161 -10.54 -6.38 -16.58
N ARG A 162 -11.30 -5.27 -16.62
CA ARG A 162 -11.77 -4.65 -17.86
C ARG A 162 -10.64 -4.12 -18.74
N GLU A 163 -9.54 -3.68 -18.15
CA GLU A 163 -8.37 -3.22 -18.90
C GLU A 163 -7.56 -4.38 -19.45
N ALA A 164 -7.35 -5.43 -18.67
CA ALA A 164 -6.69 -6.66 -19.11
C ALA A 164 -7.45 -7.29 -20.27
N GLU A 165 -8.77 -7.45 -20.13
CA GLU A 165 -9.62 -8.00 -21.20
C GLU A 165 -9.54 -7.17 -22.49
N ARG A 166 -9.52 -5.84 -22.39
CA ARG A 166 -9.36 -4.95 -23.55
C ARG A 166 -8.01 -5.09 -24.25
N ARG A 167 -6.96 -5.49 -23.54
CA ARG A 167 -5.62 -5.68 -24.13
C ARG A 167 -5.39 -7.09 -24.64
N PHE A 168 -6.14 -8.08 -24.16
CA PHE A 168 -6.00 -9.46 -24.58
C PHE A 168 -7.04 -9.79 -25.66
N GLU A 169 -6.72 -9.44 -26.90
CA GLU A 169 -7.48 -9.95 -28.03
C GLU A 169 -7.17 -11.46 -28.21
N ARG A 170 -8.17 -12.33 -28.06
CA ARG A 170 -7.99 -13.80 -28.17
C ARG A 170 -7.32 -14.25 -29.48
N ARG A 171 -7.37 -13.43 -30.52
CA ARG A 171 -6.79 -13.69 -31.83
C ARG A 171 -5.26 -13.54 -31.85
N GLU A 172 -4.70 -12.78 -30.91
CA GLU A 172 -3.25 -12.58 -30.78
C GLU A 172 -2.57 -13.72 -30.00
N LEU A 173 -3.35 -14.65 -29.44
CA LEU A 173 -2.82 -15.78 -28.69
C LEU A 173 -2.36 -16.88 -29.66
N PRO A 174 -1.06 -17.22 -29.70
CA PRO A 174 -0.56 -18.24 -30.62
C PRO A 174 -1.15 -19.61 -30.29
N ALA A 175 -1.51 -20.38 -31.33
CA ALA A 175 -1.97 -21.76 -31.18
C ALA A 175 -0.84 -22.60 -30.56
N GLY A 176 -1.03 -23.07 -29.33
CA GLY A 176 0.00 -23.78 -28.54
C GLY A 176 0.83 -22.89 -27.60
N GLY A 177 0.48 -21.61 -27.45
CA GLY A 177 1.08 -20.70 -26.49
C GLY A 177 0.69 -20.97 -25.03
N ALA A 178 1.06 -20.06 -24.14
CA ALA A 178 0.70 -20.14 -22.73
C ALA A 178 -0.83 -20.15 -22.53
N PRO A 179 -1.33 -20.76 -21.43
CA PRO A 179 -2.75 -20.70 -21.11
C PRO A 179 -3.24 -19.25 -20.91
N GLU A 180 -4.48 -18.95 -21.29
CA GLU A 180 -5.06 -17.60 -21.24
C GLU A 180 -4.92 -16.93 -19.85
N PHE A 181 -5.17 -17.66 -18.76
CA PHE A 181 -5.05 -17.11 -17.40
C PHE A 181 -3.64 -16.62 -17.07
N SER A 182 -2.60 -17.16 -17.72
CA SER A 182 -1.22 -16.73 -17.53
C SER A 182 -1.02 -15.28 -17.99
N TYR A 183 -1.68 -14.87 -19.07
CA TYR A 183 -1.62 -13.49 -19.55
C TYR A 183 -2.24 -12.51 -18.57
N TYR A 184 -3.40 -12.86 -18.00
CA TYR A 184 -4.03 -12.06 -16.93
C TYR A 184 -3.12 -11.92 -15.71
N LEU A 185 -2.53 -13.02 -15.23
CA LEU A 185 -1.63 -12.97 -14.08
C LEU A 185 -0.34 -12.17 -14.34
N ASN A 186 0.07 -12.04 -15.61
CA ASN A 186 1.20 -11.23 -16.04
C ASN A 186 0.78 -9.83 -16.55
N TYR A 187 -0.46 -9.39 -16.28
CA TYR A 187 -0.91 -8.06 -16.65
C TYR A 187 -0.13 -6.98 -15.89
N SER A 188 0.62 -6.15 -16.61
CA SER A 188 1.49 -5.12 -16.02
C SER A 188 0.74 -4.05 -15.20
N GLY A 189 -0.58 -3.90 -15.39
CA GLY A 189 -1.40 -3.01 -14.57
C GLY A 189 -1.45 -3.42 -13.09
N LEU A 190 -1.21 -4.70 -12.77
CA LEU A 190 -1.17 -5.21 -11.40
C LEU A 190 0.03 -4.65 -10.60
N ASP A 191 1.16 -4.40 -11.27
CA ASP A 191 2.44 -4.05 -10.64
C ASP A 191 2.36 -2.83 -9.72
N ARG A 192 1.64 -1.78 -10.14
CA ARG A 192 1.55 -0.54 -9.36
C ARG A 192 0.83 -0.79 -8.02
N TYR A 193 -0.17 -1.65 -8.00
CA TYR A 193 -0.95 -2.02 -6.82
C TYR A 193 -0.19 -3.04 -5.95
N ASN A 194 0.50 -4.00 -6.57
CA ASN A 194 1.39 -4.93 -5.87
C ASN A 194 2.46 -4.17 -5.05
N ARG A 195 3.02 -3.09 -5.60
CA ARG A 195 3.95 -2.21 -4.87
C ARG A 195 3.32 -1.48 -3.67
N GLN A 196 1.99 -1.33 -3.64
CA GLN A 196 1.27 -0.81 -2.48
C GLN A 196 0.88 -1.92 -1.48
N GLY A 197 1.24 -3.17 -1.75
CA GLY A 197 0.87 -4.32 -0.91
C GLY A 197 -0.55 -4.83 -1.15
N VAL A 198 -1.16 -4.50 -2.30
CA VAL A 198 -2.40 -5.15 -2.74
C VAL A 198 -2.04 -6.46 -3.43
N VAL A 199 -2.69 -7.54 -3.03
CA VAL A 199 -2.55 -8.85 -3.68
C VAL A 199 -3.87 -9.17 -4.36
N PHE A 200 -3.80 -9.52 -5.64
CA PHE A 200 -4.95 -9.96 -6.42
C PHE A 200 -4.92 -11.47 -6.64
N THR A 201 -6.09 -12.10 -6.55
CA THR A 201 -6.35 -13.44 -7.04
C THR A 201 -7.08 -13.35 -8.38
N PHE A 202 -6.96 -14.37 -9.22
CA PHE A 202 -7.65 -14.44 -10.50
C PHE A 202 -8.63 -15.61 -10.51
N ASP A 203 -9.92 -15.29 -10.70
CA ASP A 203 -10.97 -16.27 -10.95
C ASP A 203 -10.89 -16.71 -12.42
N ARG A 204 -10.56 -17.98 -12.64
CA ARG A 204 -10.42 -18.55 -13.99
C ARG A 204 -11.76 -18.75 -14.70
N THR A 205 -12.83 -19.02 -13.95
CA THR A 205 -14.16 -19.26 -14.48
C THR A 205 -14.75 -17.95 -15.00
N ARG A 206 -14.63 -16.89 -14.20
CA ARG A 206 -15.20 -15.56 -14.53
C ARG A 206 -14.24 -14.64 -15.27
N LYS A 207 -12.95 -15.01 -15.29
CA LYS A 207 -11.86 -14.21 -15.85
C LYS A 207 -11.72 -12.84 -15.19
N GLN A 208 -11.84 -12.79 -13.87
CA GLN A 208 -11.81 -11.53 -13.11
C GLN A 208 -10.74 -11.56 -12.03
N PHE A 209 -10.14 -10.40 -11.79
CA PHE A 209 -9.33 -10.19 -10.59
C PHE A 209 -10.23 -9.92 -9.39
N HIS A 210 -9.81 -10.42 -8.24
CA HIS A 210 -10.36 -10.10 -6.94
C HIS A 210 -9.24 -9.70 -5.99
N TYR A 211 -9.51 -8.75 -5.10
CA TYR A 211 -8.61 -8.47 -4.01
C TYR A 211 -8.62 -9.63 -3.02
N GLU A 212 -7.43 -10.02 -2.54
CA GLU A 212 -7.30 -11.14 -1.60
C GLU A 212 -8.00 -10.88 -0.25
N GLY A 213 -8.33 -9.63 0.09
CA GLY A 213 -9.11 -9.30 1.29
C GLY A 213 -8.29 -9.15 2.57
N TRP A 214 -6.96 -9.00 2.50
CA TRP A 214 -6.07 -8.87 3.67
C TRP A 214 -6.56 -7.83 4.68
N ALA A 215 -6.93 -6.64 4.23
CA ALA A 215 -7.35 -5.54 5.10
C ALA A 215 -8.64 -5.86 5.87
N TRP A 216 -9.63 -6.48 5.20
CA TRP A 216 -10.86 -6.91 5.85
C TRP A 216 -10.58 -8.01 6.89
N ARG A 217 -9.69 -8.96 6.59
CA ARG A 217 -9.25 -9.97 7.58
C ARG A 217 -8.51 -9.35 8.76
N GLU A 218 -7.71 -8.30 8.53
CA GLU A 218 -7.05 -7.57 9.62
C GLU A 218 -8.06 -6.91 10.55
N ILE A 219 -9.14 -6.31 10.01
CA ILE A 219 -10.26 -5.77 10.81
C ILE A 219 -10.85 -6.86 11.71
N LEU A 220 -11.26 -7.99 11.14
CA LEU A 220 -11.88 -9.08 11.90
C LEU A 220 -10.95 -9.65 12.98
N ARG A 221 -9.65 -9.73 12.69
CA ARG A 221 -8.66 -10.35 13.58
C ARG A 221 -8.19 -9.43 14.70
N LYS A 222 -7.91 -8.17 14.40
CA LYS A 222 -7.31 -7.22 15.36
C LYS A 222 -8.31 -6.30 16.02
N TYR A 223 -9.46 -6.07 15.39
CA TYR A 223 -10.46 -5.09 15.82
C TYR A 223 -11.86 -5.70 15.88
N PRO A 224 -12.08 -6.82 16.59
CA PRO A 224 -13.35 -7.56 16.57
C PRO A 224 -14.56 -6.76 17.08
N ASN A 225 -14.33 -5.68 17.82
CA ASN A 225 -15.39 -4.85 18.41
C ASN A 225 -15.62 -3.52 17.66
N SER A 226 -14.92 -3.28 16.53
CA SER A 226 -15.09 -2.04 15.77
C SER A 226 -16.35 -2.09 14.89
N PRO A 227 -17.01 -0.93 14.63
CA PRO A 227 -18.20 -0.90 13.76
C PRO A 227 -17.93 -1.39 12.33
N GLU A 228 -16.69 -1.32 11.86
CA GLU A 228 -16.28 -1.78 10.53
C GLU A 228 -16.30 -3.31 10.35
N VAL A 229 -16.42 -4.09 11.43
CA VAL A 229 -16.40 -5.57 11.41
C VAL A 229 -17.53 -6.16 10.57
N ALA A 230 -18.74 -5.61 10.69
CA ALA A 230 -19.90 -6.09 9.95
C ALA A 230 -19.71 -5.90 8.43
N ALA A 231 -19.17 -4.74 8.04
CA ALA A 231 -18.83 -4.45 6.64
C ALA A 231 -17.72 -5.38 6.14
N ALA A 232 -16.62 -5.51 6.88
CA ALA A 232 -15.50 -6.38 6.52
C ALA A 232 -15.93 -7.85 6.33
N ARG A 233 -16.81 -8.37 7.20
CA ARG A 233 -17.35 -9.73 7.08
C ARG A 233 -18.18 -9.88 5.80
N THR A 234 -19.09 -8.95 5.54
CA THR A 234 -19.93 -8.94 4.33
C THR A 234 -19.09 -8.97 3.05
N ARG A 235 -17.98 -8.21 3.02
CA ARG A 235 -17.06 -8.20 1.87
C ARG A 235 -16.36 -9.55 1.67
N LEU A 236 -15.86 -10.16 2.75
CA LEU A 236 -15.19 -11.48 2.68
C LEU A 236 -16.15 -12.61 2.31
N ASP A 237 -17.40 -12.57 2.78
CA ASP A 237 -18.42 -13.55 2.40
C ASP A 237 -18.76 -13.42 0.91
N SER A 238 -18.79 -12.20 0.39
CA SER A 238 -19.00 -11.93 -1.03
C SER A 238 -17.86 -12.48 -1.90
N LEU A 239 -16.60 -12.30 -1.48
CA LEU A 239 -15.45 -12.92 -2.15
C LEU A 239 -15.53 -14.45 -2.15
N SER A 240 -15.89 -15.05 -1.01
CA SER A 240 -15.97 -16.51 -0.88
C SER A 240 -17.02 -17.11 -1.81
N LYS A 241 -18.18 -16.44 -1.93
CA LYS A 241 -19.24 -16.82 -2.88
C LYS A 241 -18.81 -16.65 -4.34
N ASN A 242 -17.89 -15.73 -4.62
CA ASN A 242 -17.35 -15.54 -5.95
C ASN A 242 -16.35 -16.64 -6.32
N THR A 243 -15.47 -17.04 -5.40
CA THR A 243 -14.46 -18.08 -5.65
C THR A 243 -15.04 -19.50 -5.79
N LEU A 244 -16.20 -19.80 -5.15
CA LEU A 244 -16.82 -21.13 -5.15
C LEU A 244 -17.77 -21.41 -6.33
N LYS A 245 -17.95 -20.46 -7.24
CA LYS A 245 -18.90 -20.51 -8.36
C LYS A 245 -18.18 -20.21 -9.67
#